data_AF-A0A7G8EDE2-F1
#
_entry.id   AF-A0A7G8EDE2-F1
#
_cell.length_a   1.000
_cell.length_b   1.000
_cell.length_c   1.000
_cell.angle_alpha   90.00
_cell.angle_beta   90.00
_cell.angle_gamma   90.00
#
_symmetry.space_group_name_H-M   'P 1'
#
loop_
_entity.id
_entity.type
_entity.pdbx_description
1 polymer ?
#
loop_
_entity_poly.entity_id
_entity_poly.type
_entity_poly.pdbx_seq_one_letter_code
_entity_poly.pdbx_strand_id
1 'polypeptide(L)'
;MAESGMNDGLAALVADVGMGNVIDAELLEGCPVAAHELDEMDADQAARVAAHCFQTLFDHSVEAPVGLEADASAGVWSGTLDGFRFSISRDDLGDLVLDFSSAQA
;
A
#
# COMPACT_ATOMS: atom_id res chain seq x y z
N MET A 1 24.57 -5.41 -17.84
CA MET A 1 24.52 -4.58 -16.63
C MET A 1 23.28 -3.70 -16.73
N ALA A 2 22.09 -4.23 -16.44
CA ALA A 2 20.83 -3.47 -16.58
C ALA A 2 19.70 -4.16 -15.79
N GLU A 3 19.91 -4.43 -14.50
CA GLU A 3 18.84 -4.96 -13.63
C GLU A 3 18.79 -4.25 -12.26
N SER A 4 19.81 -3.48 -11.89
CA SER A 4 19.82 -2.70 -10.64
C SER A 4 19.19 -1.31 -10.74
N GLY A 5 18.85 -0.83 -11.94
CA GLY A 5 18.31 0.53 -12.13
C GLY A 5 16.79 0.63 -11.98
N MET A 6 16.06 -0.47 -12.15
CA MET A 6 14.59 -0.46 -12.12
C MET A 6 14.06 -0.27 -10.69
N ASN A 7 14.62 -1.00 -9.72
CA ASN A 7 14.28 -0.83 -8.30
C ASN A 7 14.73 0.51 -7.73
N ASP A 8 15.83 1.08 -8.21
CA ASP A 8 16.33 2.39 -7.74
C ASP A 8 15.40 3.54 -8.18
N GLY A 9 14.94 3.50 -9.43
CA GLY A 9 13.95 4.44 -9.95
C GLY A 9 12.58 4.30 -9.26
N LEU A 10 12.12 3.06 -9.04
CA LEU A 10 10.88 2.81 -8.30
C LEU A 10 11.00 3.26 -6.84
N ALA A 11 12.12 2.99 -6.17
CA ALA A 11 12.35 3.44 -4.81
C ALA A 11 12.37 4.97 -4.70
N ALA A 12 12.94 5.67 -5.67
CA ALA A 12 12.87 7.13 -5.74
C ALA A 12 11.43 7.65 -5.92
N LEU A 13 10.64 7.02 -6.78
CA LEU A 13 9.22 7.35 -6.95
C LEU A 13 8.42 7.09 -5.68
N VAL A 14 8.62 5.94 -5.04
CA VAL A 14 7.97 5.61 -3.76
C VAL A 14 8.33 6.61 -2.67
N ALA A 15 9.58 7.07 -2.62
CA ALA A 15 9.98 8.10 -1.67
C ALA A 15 9.38 9.49 -1.97
N ASP A 16 9.09 9.80 -3.24
CA ASP A 16 8.57 11.11 -3.66
C ASP A 16 7.04 11.18 -3.61
N VAL A 17 6.35 10.13 -4.05
CA VAL A 17 4.88 10.10 -4.18
C VAL A 17 4.21 8.92 -3.45
N GLY A 18 4.97 8.05 -2.79
CA GLY A 18 4.42 6.90 -2.07
C GLY A 18 3.78 7.23 -0.72
N MET A 19 4.01 8.44 -0.19
CA MET A 19 3.47 8.87 1.10
C MET A 19 2.18 9.68 0.95
N GLY A 20 1.22 9.48 1.86
CA GLY A 20 0.01 10.29 1.91
C GLY A 20 -1.03 10.00 0.83
N ASN A 21 -1.03 8.79 0.26
CA ASN A 21 -1.99 8.41 -0.77
C ASN A 21 -3.35 8.07 -0.14
N VAL A 22 -4.40 8.85 -0.41
CA VAL A 22 -5.74 8.53 0.09
C VAL A 22 -6.34 7.38 -0.72
N ILE A 23 -6.81 6.34 -0.02
CA ILE A 23 -7.51 5.21 -0.63
C ILE A 23 -8.95 5.64 -0.95
N ASP A 24 -9.17 6.05 -2.19
CA ASP A 24 -10.48 6.44 -2.69
C ASP A 24 -11.13 5.34 -3.55
N ALA A 25 -12.39 5.51 -3.90
CA ALA A 25 -13.15 4.58 -4.73
C ALA A 25 -12.49 4.37 -6.12
N GLU A 26 -11.88 5.42 -6.67
CA GLU A 26 -11.12 5.34 -7.93
C GLU A 26 -9.89 4.43 -7.79
N LEU A 27 -9.22 4.50 -6.65
CA LEU A 27 -8.00 3.75 -6.38
C LEU A 27 -8.30 2.27 -6.06
N LEU A 28 -9.50 2.00 -5.55
CA LEU A 28 -10.06 0.67 -5.33
C LEU A 28 -10.77 0.11 -6.57
N GLU A 29 -10.83 0.84 -7.69
CA GLU A 29 -11.50 0.34 -8.88
C GLU A 29 -10.84 -0.96 -9.34
N GLY A 30 -11.61 -2.05 -9.39
CA GLY A 30 -11.10 -3.40 -9.71
C GLY A 30 -10.43 -4.14 -8.54
N CYS A 31 -10.34 -3.54 -7.35
CA CYS A 31 -9.85 -4.21 -6.15
C CYS A 31 -10.89 -5.24 -5.65
N PRO A 32 -10.47 -6.43 -5.19
CA PRO A 32 -11.39 -7.44 -4.66
C PRO A 32 -11.99 -7.08 -3.30
N VAL A 33 -11.47 -6.06 -2.61
CA VAL A 33 -11.95 -5.62 -1.29
C VAL A 33 -12.83 -4.40 -1.46
N ALA A 34 -14.05 -4.43 -0.93
CA ALA A 34 -14.94 -3.29 -1.02
C ALA A 34 -14.53 -2.18 -0.06
N ALA A 35 -14.78 -0.92 -0.42
CA ALA A 35 -14.43 0.25 0.40
C ALA A 35 -15.00 0.18 1.83
N HIS A 36 -16.17 -0.42 2.02
CA HIS A 36 -16.80 -0.57 3.33
C HIS A 36 -16.18 -1.69 4.19
N GLU A 37 -15.43 -2.62 3.59
CA GLU A 37 -14.72 -3.70 4.30
C GLU A 37 -13.33 -3.25 4.77
N LEU A 38 -12.80 -2.16 4.22
CA LEU A 38 -11.49 -1.62 4.58
C LEU A 38 -11.41 -1.25 6.07
N ASP A 39 -12.53 -0.86 6.67
CA ASP A 39 -12.60 -0.53 8.10
C ASP A 39 -12.32 -1.73 9.01
N GLU A 40 -12.62 -2.93 8.53
CA GLU A 40 -12.59 -4.18 9.29
C GLU A 40 -11.63 -5.20 8.67
N MET A 41 -10.75 -4.75 7.76
CA MET A 41 -9.92 -5.65 6.98
C MET A 41 -8.79 -6.27 7.82
N ASP A 42 -8.45 -7.51 7.52
CA ASP A 42 -7.28 -8.17 8.11
C ASP A 42 -5.97 -7.76 7.40
N ALA A 43 -4.83 -8.12 7.99
CA ALA A 43 -3.51 -7.79 7.45
C ALA A 43 -3.32 -8.28 6.00
N ASP A 44 -3.86 -9.46 5.66
CA ASP A 44 -3.79 -10.02 4.31
C ASP A 44 -4.61 -9.20 3.31
N GLN A 45 -5.82 -8.77 3.70
CA GLN A 45 -6.64 -7.89 2.88
C GLN A 45 -5.98 -6.52 2.70
N ALA A 46 -5.44 -5.94 3.77
CA ALA A 46 -4.67 -4.70 3.70
C ALA A 46 -3.49 -4.81 2.72
N ALA A 47 -2.78 -5.95 2.72
CA ALA A 47 -1.69 -6.19 1.78
C ALA A 47 -2.17 -6.28 0.33
N ARG A 48 -3.33 -6.88 0.07
CA ARG A 48 -3.93 -6.95 -1.27
C ARG A 48 -4.42 -5.59 -1.77
N VAL A 49 -5.02 -4.80 -0.88
CA VAL A 49 -5.41 -3.41 -1.15
C VAL A 49 -4.17 -2.60 -1.48
N ALA A 50 -3.17 -2.62 -0.60
CA ALA A 50 -1.92 -1.88 -0.81
C ALA A 50 -1.21 -2.30 -2.10
N ALA A 51 -1.17 -3.60 -2.43
CA ALA A 51 -0.63 -4.10 -3.70
C ALA A 51 -1.38 -3.56 -4.93
N HIS A 52 -2.70 -3.55 -4.88
CA HIS A 52 -3.54 -2.99 -5.94
C HIS A 52 -3.29 -1.49 -6.11
N CYS A 53 -3.29 -0.75 -5.00
CA CYS A 53 -2.97 0.67 -4.99
C CYS A 53 -1.59 0.95 -5.56
N PHE A 54 -0.58 0.14 -5.18
CA PHE A 54 0.78 0.26 -5.66
C PHE A 54 0.87 0.06 -7.17
N GLN A 55 0.17 -0.95 -7.71
CA GLN A 55 0.10 -1.17 -9.15
C GLN A 55 -0.56 0.02 -9.86
N THR A 56 -1.66 0.56 -9.32
CA THR A 56 -2.35 1.70 -9.94
C THR A 56 -1.49 2.97 -9.94
N LEU A 57 -0.72 3.21 -8.88
CA LEU A 57 0.12 4.40 -8.72
C LEU A 57 1.43 4.32 -9.51
N PHE A 58 2.09 3.15 -9.49
CA PHE A 58 3.44 2.97 -10.02
C PHE A 58 3.50 2.11 -11.29
N ASP A 59 2.36 1.63 -11.81
CA ASP A 59 2.28 0.62 -12.88
C ASP A 59 3.12 -0.64 -12.56
N HIS A 60 3.18 -1.00 -11.27
CA HIS A 60 4.02 -2.08 -10.77
C HIS A 60 3.21 -3.14 -10.02
N SER A 61 3.07 -4.32 -10.63
CA SER A 61 2.34 -5.43 -10.04
C SER A 61 3.17 -6.14 -8.96
N VAL A 62 2.61 -6.28 -7.77
CA VAL A 62 3.22 -7.01 -6.65
C VAL A 62 2.66 -8.44 -6.63
N GLU A 63 3.53 -9.44 -6.81
CA GLU A 63 3.08 -10.85 -6.90
C GLU A 63 2.83 -11.50 -5.54
N ALA A 64 3.57 -11.10 -4.50
CA ALA A 64 3.50 -11.69 -3.17
C ALA A 64 3.42 -10.64 -2.06
N PRO A 65 2.29 -9.92 -1.94
CA PRO A 65 2.06 -9.00 -0.84
C PRO A 65 1.90 -9.77 0.47
N VAL A 66 2.46 -9.24 1.56
CA VAL A 66 2.42 -9.87 2.88
C VAL A 66 1.94 -8.86 3.92
N GLY A 67 0.81 -9.18 4.56
CA GLY A 67 0.32 -8.45 5.72
C GLY A 67 1.12 -8.81 6.98
N LEU A 68 1.52 -7.81 7.76
CA LEU A 68 2.25 -8.01 9.01
C LEU A 68 1.40 -7.66 10.23
N GLU A 69 0.76 -6.49 10.22
CA GLU A 69 -0.01 -5.97 11.35
C GLU A 69 -1.36 -5.42 10.88
N ALA A 70 -2.40 -5.62 11.68
CA ALA A 70 -3.74 -5.15 11.41
C ALA A 70 -4.48 -4.86 12.71
N ASP A 71 -4.63 -3.57 13.01
CA ASP A 71 -5.34 -3.04 14.15
C ASP A 71 -6.51 -2.18 13.65
N ALA A 72 -7.59 -2.85 13.26
CA ALA A 72 -8.83 -2.18 12.83
C ALA A 72 -9.38 -1.21 13.89
N SER A 73 -9.21 -1.53 15.18
CA SER A 73 -9.60 -0.61 16.28
C SER A 73 -8.72 0.63 16.38
N ALA A 74 -7.45 0.54 16.02
CA ALA A 74 -6.58 1.72 15.91
C ALA A 74 -6.73 2.40 14.54
N GLY A 75 -7.35 1.73 13.56
CA GLY A 75 -7.40 2.15 12.17
C GLY A 75 -6.02 2.09 11.52
N VAL A 76 -5.18 1.11 11.86
CA VAL A 76 -3.81 0.99 11.34
C VAL A 76 -3.56 -0.42 10.82
N TRP A 77 -2.97 -0.52 9.64
CA TRP A 77 -2.55 -1.77 9.02
C TRP A 77 -1.17 -1.60 8.40
N SER A 78 -0.34 -2.63 8.43
CA SER A 78 0.99 -2.56 7.82
C SER A 78 1.44 -3.89 7.26
N GLY A 79 2.39 -3.83 6.33
CA GLY A 79 2.97 -5.02 5.74
C GLY A 79 4.07 -4.71 4.74
N THR A 80 4.35 -5.68 3.88
CA THR A 80 5.42 -5.59 2.88
C THR A 80 4.94 -6.00 1.49
N LEU A 81 5.46 -5.31 0.46
CA LEU A 81 5.16 -5.50 -0.96
C LEU A 81 6.48 -5.57 -1.73
N ASP A 82 6.88 -6.73 -2.26
CA ASP A 82 8.08 -6.87 -3.11
C ASP A 82 9.37 -6.19 -2.56
N GLY A 83 9.56 -6.19 -1.23
CA GLY A 83 10.69 -5.53 -0.57
C GLY A 83 10.45 -4.07 -0.14
N PHE A 84 9.32 -3.48 -0.49
CA PHE A 84 8.80 -2.23 0.07
C PHE A 84 7.94 -2.50 1.30
N ARG A 85 7.79 -1.50 2.16
CA ARG A 85 6.86 -1.51 3.30
C ARG A 85 5.67 -0.62 2.96
N PHE A 86 4.48 -1.06 3.36
CA PHE A 86 3.28 -0.23 3.32
C PHE A 86 2.70 -0.04 4.72
N SER A 87 2.04 1.08 4.93
CA SER A 87 1.28 1.40 6.13
C SER A 87 -0.02 2.08 5.72
N ILE A 88 -1.15 1.53 6.11
CA ILE A 88 -2.47 2.15 5.98
C ILE A 88 -2.84 2.68 7.36
N SER A 89 -3.22 3.94 7.45
CA SER A 89 -3.72 4.56 8.67
C SER A 89 -4.94 5.40 8.39
N ARG A 90 -5.90 5.37 9.29
CA ARG A 90 -7.05 6.27 9.27
C ARG A 90 -6.65 7.66 9.76
N ASP A 91 -6.95 8.68 8.96
CA ASP A 91 -6.78 10.09 9.33
C ASP A 91 -7.96 10.59 10.20
N ASP A 92 -7.81 11.78 10.79
CA ASP A 92 -8.85 12.44 11.61
C ASP A 92 -10.18 12.64 10.86
N LEU A 93 -10.15 12.71 9.53
CA LEU A 93 -11.34 12.82 8.68
C LEU A 93 -12.07 11.47 8.46
N GLY A 94 -11.46 10.36 8.85
CA GLY A 94 -11.97 9.02 8.62
C GLY A 94 -11.48 8.37 7.32
N ASP A 95 -10.71 9.09 6.52
CA ASP A 95 -10.12 8.60 5.29
C ASP A 95 -8.95 7.65 5.57
N LEU A 96 -8.82 6.61 4.74
CA LEU A 96 -7.69 5.69 4.83
C LEU A 96 -6.55 6.22 3.98
N VAL A 97 -5.42 6.47 4.63
CA VAL A 97 -4.20 6.97 4.02
C VAL A 97 -3.20 5.83 3.92
N LEU A 98 -2.65 5.64 2.73
CA LEU A 98 -1.65 4.65 2.39
C LEU A 98 -0.30 5.33 2.21
N ASP A 99 0.68 4.80 2.94
CA ASP A 99 2.06 5.24 2.94
C ASP A 99 2.95 4.09 2.51
N PHE A 100 3.80 4.33 1.52
CA PHE A 100 4.81 3.41 1.06
C PHE A 100 6.19 3.93 1.41
N SER A 101 7.03 3.03 1.93
CA SER A 101 8.43 3.30 2.21
C SER A 101 9.27 2.21 1.59
N SER A 102 10.39 2.59 0.97
CA SER A 102 11.46 1.63 0.69
C SER A 102 11.99 1.11 2.03
N ALA A 103 12.20 -0.20 2.16
CA ALA A 103 12.80 -0.79 3.36
C ALA A 103 14.31 -0.51 3.45
N GLN A 104 14.84 0.37 2.61
CA GLN A 104 16.26 0.63 2.44
C GLN A 104 16.66 1.86 3.27
N ALA A 105 17.12 1.60 4.48
CA ALA A 105 17.99 2.51 5.22
C ALA A 105 19.45 2.04 5.10
#